data_AF-A0A9E4A897-F1
#
_entry.id   AF-A0A9E4A897-F1
#
_cell.length_a   1.000
_cell.length_b   1.000
_cell.length_c   1.000
_cell.angle_alpha   90.00
_cell.angle_beta   90.00
_cell.angle_gamma   90.00
#
_symmetry.space_group_name_H-M   'P 1'
#
loop_
_entity.id
_entity.type
_entity.pdbx_description
1 polymer ?
#
loop_
_entity_poly.entity_id
_entity_poly.type
_entity_poly.pdbx_seq_one_letter_code
_entity_poly.pdbx_strand_id
1 'polypeptide(L)' 'NVVLGGVAPIPWRSKEAEAALNGKRITDAVAKQAGEAAVANAEPMTDNGYKVPLTQNIVSRAAMDLA' A
#
# COMPACT_ATOMS: atom_id res chain seq x y z
N ASN A 1 -8.10 -4.89 6.47
CA ASN A 1 -7.01 -4.12 7.14
C ASN A 1 -5.74 -4.24 6.34
N VAL A 2 -4.96 -3.17 6.23
CA VAL A 2 -3.69 -3.13 5.49
C VAL A 2 -2.61 -2.63 6.45
N VAL A 3 -1.61 -3.48 6.72
CA VAL A 3 -0.51 -3.19 7.64
C VAL A 3 0.81 -3.47 6.92
N LEU A 4 1.73 -2.51 6.95
CA LEU A 4 2.99 -2.52 6.24
C LEU A 4 4.15 -2.71 7.23
N GLY A 5 5.02 -3.68 6.95
CA GLY A 5 6.26 -3.91 7.68
C GLY A 5 7.47 -3.36 6.92
N GLY A 6 8.47 -2.86 7.65
CA GLY A 6 9.75 -2.41 7.05
C GLY A 6 9.71 -1.04 6.34
N VAL A 7 8.57 -0.35 6.38
CA VAL A 7 8.37 1.01 5.86
C VAL A 7 8.48 2.10 6.94
N ALA A 8 8.36 1.72 8.22
CA ALA A 8 8.50 2.58 9.39
C ALA A 8 9.13 1.79 10.56
N PRO A 9 9.59 2.47 11.65
CA PRO A 9 10.12 1.79 12.84
C PRO A 9 9.10 0.91 13.60
N ILE A 10 7.81 1.10 13.31
CA ILE A 10 6.68 0.33 13.85
C ILE A 10 5.82 -0.22 12.71
N PRO A 11 5.02 -1.28 12.94
CA PRO A 11 4.02 -1.71 11.95
C PRO A 11 3.11 -0.54 11.56
N TRP A 12 3.09 -0.22 10.27
CA TRP A 12 2.35 0.94 9.78
C TRP A 12 0.99 0.51 9.23
N ARG A 13 -0.10 0.92 9.90
CA ARG A 13 -1.45 0.68 9.38
C ARG A 13 -1.82 1.76 8.38
N SER A 14 -1.98 1.41 7.11
CA SER A 14 -2.44 2.35 6.08
C SER A 14 -3.96 2.41 6.05
N LYS A 15 -4.52 3.50 6.59
CA LYS A 15 -5.97 3.74 6.55
C LYS A 15 -6.44 4.10 5.15
N GLU A 16 -5.56 4.69 4.35
CA GLU A 16 -5.78 5.12 2.98
C GLU A 16 -5.98 3.89 2.07
N ALA A 17 -5.10 2.90 2.16
CA ALA A 17 -5.24 1.64 1.43
C ALA A 17 -6.48 0.84 1.90
N GLU A 18 -6.76 0.83 3.22
CA GLU A 18 -7.99 0.24 3.75
C GLU A 18 -9.25 0.89 3.14
N ALA A 19 -9.30 2.23 3.09
CA ALA A 19 -10.41 2.97 2.50
C ALA A 19 -10.53 2.72 0.99
N ALA A 20 -9.42 2.53 0.29
CA ALA A 20 -9.43 2.20 -1.13
C ALA A 20 -10.06 0.83 -1.42
N LEU A 21 -9.91 -0.13 -0.52
CA LEU A 21 -10.39 -1.52 -0.67
C LEU A 21 -11.80 -1.76 -0.08
N ASN A 22 -12.13 -1.10 1.03
CA ASN A 22 -13.34 -1.40 1.80
C ASN A 22 -14.62 -1.28 0.96
N GLY A 23 -15.43 -2.35 0.97
CA GLY A 23 -16.71 -2.40 0.27
C GLY A 23 -16.62 -2.46 -1.26
N LYS A 24 -15.41 -2.54 -1.83
CA LYS A 24 -15.21 -2.69 -3.28
C LYS A 24 -14.86 -4.12 -3.63
N ARG A 25 -15.28 -4.56 -4.82
CA ARG A 25 -14.72 -5.77 -5.44
C ARG A 25 -13.27 -5.50 -5.80
N ILE A 26 -12.36 -6.39 -5.40
CA ILE A 26 -10.95 -6.28 -5.76
C ILE A 26 -10.82 -6.57 -7.26
N THR A 27 -10.33 -5.59 -8.00
CA THR A 27 -9.97 -5.65 -9.41
C THR A 27 -8.57 -5.06 -9.56
N ASP A 28 -7.93 -5.26 -10.71
CA ASP A 28 -6.59 -4.68 -10.97
C ASP A 28 -6.56 -3.17 -10.72
N ALA A 29 -7.60 -2.44 -11.15
CA ALA A 29 -7.72 -1.00 -10.92
C ALA A 29 -7.86 -0.65 -9.43
N VAL A 30 -8.66 -1.41 -8.68
CA VAL A 30 -8.86 -1.18 -7.23
C VAL A 30 -7.60 -1.53 -6.44
N ALA A 31 -6.91 -2.60 -6.81
CA ALA A 31 -5.65 -3.01 -6.20
C ALA A 31 -4.54 -1.98 -6.46
N LYS A 32 -4.43 -1.48 -7.71
CA LYS A 32 -3.52 -0.39 -8.05
C LYS A 32 -3.81 0.87 -7.23
N GLN A 33 -5.09 1.25 -7.13
CA GLN A 33 -5.52 2.39 -6.31
C GLN A 33 -5.14 2.20 -4.83
N ALA A 34 -5.28 0.99 -4.28
CA ALA A 34 -4.88 0.69 -2.91
C ALA A 34 -3.37 0.82 -2.70
N GLY A 35 -2.57 0.37 -3.68
CA GLY A 35 -1.12 0.55 -3.67
C GLY A 35 -0.70 2.02 -3.69
N GLU A 36 -1.31 2.83 -4.56
CA GLU A 36 -1.07 4.27 -4.63
C GLU A 36 -1.45 4.96 -3.31
N ALA A 37 -2.63 4.62 -2.76
CA ALA A 37 -3.10 5.15 -1.49
C ALA A 37 -2.17 4.80 -0.33
N ALA A 38 -1.57 3.60 -0.33
CA ALA A 38 -0.67 3.15 0.73
C ALA A 38 0.59 4.01 0.90
N VAL A 39 1.00 4.71 -0.16
CA VAL A 39 2.24 5.49 -0.21
C VAL A 39 2.01 6.99 -0.43
N ALA A 40 0.76 7.45 -0.46
CA ALA A 40 0.41 8.83 -0.79
C ALA A 40 1.06 9.87 0.14
N ASN A 41 1.31 9.51 1.41
CA ASN A 41 1.93 10.35 2.43
C ASN A 41 3.35 9.86 2.80
N ALA A 42 4.00 9.07 1.93
CA ALA A 42 5.32 8.55 2.20
C ALA A 42 6.38 9.66 2.13
N GLU A 43 7.20 9.78 3.18
CA GLU A 43 8.33 10.68 3.26
C GLU A 43 9.64 9.87 3.23
N PRO A 44 10.18 9.56 2.04
CA PRO A 44 11.44 8.82 1.96
C PRO A 44 12.62 9.66 2.44
N MET A 45 13.58 8.97 3.07
CA MET A 45 14.90 9.47 3.40
C MET A 45 15.90 9.14 2.28
N THR A 46 17.12 9.67 2.37
CA THR A 46 18.19 9.59 1.35
C THR A 46 18.34 8.20 0.74
N ASP A 47 18.40 7.15 1.57
CA ASP A 47 18.75 5.79 1.11
C ASP A 47 17.55 4.88 0.88
N ASN A 48 16.31 5.36 1.07
CA ASN A 48 15.14 4.49 1.06
C ASN A 48 14.02 4.91 0.08
N GLY A 49 14.28 5.87 -0.81
CA GLY A 49 13.33 6.30 -1.85
C GLY A 49 12.80 5.15 -2.72
N TYR A 50 13.60 4.12 -2.97
CA TYR A 50 13.19 2.93 -3.70
C TYR A 50 12.04 2.17 -3.02
N LYS A 51 11.84 2.32 -1.71
CA LYS A 51 10.79 1.63 -0.96
C LYS A 51 9.40 2.14 -1.32
N VAL A 52 9.27 3.37 -1.82
CA VAL A 52 7.97 3.95 -2.19
C VAL A 52 7.31 3.16 -3.33
N PRO A 53 7.89 3.07 -4.55
CA PRO A 53 7.30 2.28 -5.63
C PRO A 53 7.26 0.78 -5.31
N LEU A 54 8.23 0.26 -4.53
CA LEU A 54 8.21 -1.13 -4.09
C LEU A 54 6.99 -1.45 -3.22
N THR A 55 6.71 -0.59 -2.23
CA THR A 55 5.57 -0.75 -1.31
C THR A 55 4.25 -0.66 -2.06
N GLN A 56 4.11 0.35 -2.95
CA GLN A 56 2.92 0.49 -3.80
C GLN A 56 2.64 -0.80 -4.60
N ASN A 57 3.67 -1.35 -5.25
CA ASN A 57 3.52 -2.56 -6.05
C ASN A 57 3.19 -3.80 -5.20
N ILE A 58 3.83 -3.96 -4.05
CA ILE A 58 3.55 -5.08 -3.13
C ILE A 58 2.12 -5.01 -2.60
N VAL A 59 1.63 -3.83 -2.23
CA VAL A 59 0.24 -3.66 -1.74
C VAL A 59 -0.76 -4.00 -2.84
N SER A 60 -0.55 -3.48 -4.06
CA SER A 60 -1.40 -3.82 -5.20
C SER A 60 -1.42 -5.34 -5.45
N ARG A 61 -0.24 -5.96 -5.48
CA ARG A 61 -0.13 -7.41 -5.69
C ARG A 61 -0.81 -8.22 -4.59
N ALA A 62 -0.57 -7.87 -3.32
CA ALA A 62 -1.17 -8.55 -2.18
C ALA A 62 -2.70 -8.42 -2.16
N ALA A 63 -3.24 -7.26 -2.59
CA ALA A 63 -4.68 -7.12 -2.76
C ALA A 63 -5.21 -8.06 -3.84
N MET A 64 -4.56 -8.12 -5.00
CA MET A 64 -4.95 -9.02 -6.10
C MET A 64 -4.87 -10.51 -5.74
N ASP A 65 -3.89 -10.92 -4.94
CA ASP A 65 -3.77 -12.31 -4.50
C ASP A 65 -4.92 -12.75 -3.55
N LEU A 66 -5.71 -11.78 -3.05
CA LEU A 66 -6.88 -11.98 -2.18
C LEU A 66 -8.23 -11.71 -2.87
N ALA A 67 -8.20 -11.39 -4.17
CA ALA A 67 -9.40 -11.11 -4.98
C ALA A 67 -10.18 -12.39 -5.30
#